data_AF-A0A1H1W013-F1
#
_entry.id   AF-A0A1H1W013-F1
#
_cell.length_a   1.000
_cell.length_b   1.000
_cell.length_c   1.000
_cell.angle_alpha   90.00
_cell.angle_beta   90.00
_cell.angle_gamma   90.00
#
_symmetry.space_group_name_H-M   'P 1'
#
loop_
_entity.id
_entity.type
_entity.pdbx_description
1 polymer ?
#
loop_
_entity_poly.entity_id
_entity_poly.type
_entity_poly.pdbx_seq_one_letter_code
_entity_poly.pdbx_strand_id
1 'polypeptide(L)'
;MSRITCPELSKKTVTAEEAARHIDNGQRVAMSGFTGSGYPKAVPGAVAARAQVAHDRGEDFRVELWTGASTAPELDGVLAEANAVSKRLPFQSDPAMRASINSGDTAYVDTHLSHSAQQAWFGFYGNLDVAVVEVAAILPNGLLVPGSSVGNSKTWLDLADKVILEVNDWHPRGYEGFHDVYYGTRRPPERLPIQLLEPMQRIGDPYLRVDPSKVVAVVETNAPDRNLPFKPADEDSKAIASHLVDFLRHEIAAERLPPELLPLQSGVGNVANAVMGNLADSEFEGLTAYTEVIQDGMLDLIDSGKLTSVSATAFSLSAERAADFNDRIESYKGRILLRTQEMSNHPEAIRRLGVIAINGMVESDIYGNVNSTHVTGSSIINGIGGSGDFARNAYLNFFVSNSQAKAGAISAIVPFASHIDHTEHDTQIIVTEQGLADLRGLPPVARARKIIDSCAHPDYRDRLTDYLERAIAANPTGRHTPHILAEALSWHEKFMTTGHM
;
A
#
# COMPACT_ATOMS: atom_id res chain seq x y z
N MET A 1 3.88 -25.60 -21.66
CA MET A 1 3.72 -24.87 -22.94
C MET A 1 4.52 -23.59 -22.85
N SER A 2 5.11 -23.10 -23.95
CA SER A 2 5.86 -21.84 -23.93
C SER A 2 5.00 -20.69 -23.40
N ARG A 3 5.53 -19.87 -22.49
CA ARG A 3 4.89 -18.62 -22.03
C ARG A 3 5.14 -17.46 -22.97
N ILE A 4 6.10 -17.59 -23.89
CA ILE A 4 6.43 -16.59 -24.90
C ILE A 4 5.98 -17.14 -26.26
N THR A 5 4.81 -16.68 -26.69
CA THR A 5 4.19 -17.15 -27.95
C THR A 5 4.22 -16.10 -29.06
N CYS A 6 4.62 -14.85 -28.74
CA CYS A 6 4.87 -13.82 -29.74
C CYS A 6 6.14 -14.13 -30.55
N PRO A 7 6.05 -14.29 -31.89
CA PRO A 7 7.22 -14.59 -32.72
C PRO A 7 8.27 -13.48 -32.79
N GLU A 8 7.88 -12.23 -32.54
CA GLU A 8 8.80 -11.08 -32.54
C GLU A 8 9.57 -11.02 -31.22
N LEU A 9 8.87 -11.10 -30.10
CA LEU A 9 9.48 -10.94 -28.78
C LEU A 9 10.28 -12.18 -28.34
N SER A 10 9.94 -13.38 -28.83
CA SER A 10 10.74 -14.59 -28.55
C SER A 10 12.17 -14.53 -29.10
N LYS A 11 12.43 -13.67 -30.10
CA LYS A 11 13.78 -13.44 -30.64
C LYS A 11 14.64 -12.54 -29.75
N LYS A 12 14.04 -11.93 -28.73
CA LYS A 12 14.69 -11.01 -27.79
C LYS A 12 14.96 -11.68 -26.44
N THR A 13 14.80 -13.00 -26.35
CA THR A 13 15.09 -13.75 -25.13
C THR A 13 16.60 -13.76 -24.85
N VAL A 14 16.99 -13.29 -23.67
CA VAL A 14 18.38 -13.14 -23.21
C VAL A 14 18.49 -13.49 -21.72
N THR A 15 19.71 -13.58 -21.22
CA THR A 15 19.97 -13.74 -19.77
C THR A 15 19.66 -12.45 -18.99
N ALA A 16 19.47 -12.57 -17.67
CA ALA A 16 19.26 -11.41 -16.81
C ALA A 16 20.47 -10.46 -16.81
N GLU A 17 21.69 -11.01 -16.91
CA GLU A 17 22.95 -10.26 -17.00
C GLU A 17 23.04 -9.46 -18.30
N GLU A 18 22.59 -10.04 -19.42
CA GLU A 18 22.51 -9.33 -20.70
C GLU A 18 21.43 -8.26 -20.70
N ALA A 19 20.24 -8.57 -20.16
CA ALA A 19 19.16 -7.61 -20.02
C ALA A 19 19.57 -6.41 -19.15
N ALA A 20 20.26 -6.66 -18.03
CA ALA A 20 20.72 -5.62 -17.12
C ALA A 20 21.62 -4.60 -17.82
N ARG A 21 22.39 -4.97 -18.85
CA ARG A 21 23.27 -4.03 -19.62
C ARG A 21 22.53 -2.88 -20.29
N HIS A 22 21.20 -2.93 -20.38
CA HIS A 22 20.39 -1.82 -20.87
C HIS A 22 20.09 -0.75 -19.82
N ILE A 23 20.47 -0.97 -18.56
CA ILE A 23 20.31 -0.07 -17.43
C ILE A 23 21.68 0.53 -17.09
N ASP A 24 21.81 1.84 -17.09
CA ASP A 24 23.07 2.56 -16.86
C ASP A 24 23.00 3.47 -15.62
N ASN A 25 24.16 3.90 -15.12
CA ASN A 25 24.24 4.84 -14.00
C ASN A 25 23.42 6.12 -14.29
N GLY A 26 22.68 6.60 -13.29
CA GLY A 26 21.91 7.83 -13.35
C GLY A 26 20.56 7.72 -14.07
N GLN A 27 20.20 6.53 -14.59
CA GLN A 27 18.90 6.33 -15.24
C GLN A 27 17.76 6.21 -14.23
N ARG A 28 16.57 6.61 -14.68
CA ARG A 28 15.31 6.31 -14.01
C ARG A 28 14.81 4.97 -14.51
N VAL A 29 14.67 4.05 -13.57
CA VAL A 29 14.29 2.67 -13.82
C VAL A 29 13.00 2.40 -13.08
N ALA A 30 11.95 2.12 -13.83
CA ALA A 30 10.71 1.66 -13.29
C ALA A 30 10.70 0.14 -13.24
N MET A 31 10.24 -0.43 -12.14
CA MET A 31 10.04 -1.86 -11.99
C MET A 31 8.61 -2.15 -11.55
N SER A 32 8.00 -3.20 -12.11
CA SER A 32 6.70 -3.67 -11.60
C SER A 32 6.85 -4.14 -10.15
N GLY A 33 5.72 -4.28 -9.44
CA GLY A 33 5.73 -4.70 -8.05
C GLY A 33 4.82 -3.88 -7.16
N PHE A 34 4.04 -4.59 -6.36
CA PHE A 34 3.15 -4.02 -5.36
C PHE A 34 2.99 -5.04 -4.22
N THR A 35 3.24 -4.62 -2.98
CA THR A 35 3.19 -5.49 -1.78
C THR A 35 3.94 -6.81 -1.89
N GLY A 36 5.10 -6.81 -2.54
CA GLY A 36 5.90 -8.03 -2.72
C GLY A 36 5.33 -9.01 -3.75
N SER A 37 4.43 -8.56 -4.61
CA SER A 37 3.85 -9.34 -5.70
C SER A 37 4.09 -8.70 -7.07
N GLY A 38 4.43 -9.54 -8.06
CA GLY A 38 4.52 -9.13 -9.47
C GLY A 38 5.70 -8.21 -9.78
N TYR A 39 6.78 -8.31 -9.00
CA TYR A 39 8.03 -7.57 -9.19
C TYR A 39 9.06 -8.43 -9.95
N PRO A 40 9.93 -7.84 -10.79
CA PRO A 40 10.99 -8.59 -11.47
C PRO A 40 12.00 -9.12 -10.45
N LYS A 41 12.55 -10.31 -10.71
CA LYS A 41 13.29 -11.11 -9.73
C LYS A 41 14.76 -11.29 -10.12
N ALA A 42 15.05 -11.47 -11.41
CA ALA A 42 16.40 -11.80 -11.85
C ALA A 42 17.21 -10.55 -12.25
N VAL A 43 16.59 -9.63 -12.99
CA VAL A 43 17.23 -8.41 -13.49
C VAL A 43 17.69 -7.49 -12.36
N PRO A 44 16.95 -7.26 -11.26
CA PRO A 44 17.44 -6.40 -10.18
C PRO A 44 18.74 -6.92 -9.54
N GLY A 45 18.85 -8.23 -9.34
CA GLY A 45 20.09 -8.86 -8.86
C GLY A 45 21.27 -8.66 -9.81
N ALA A 46 21.03 -8.77 -11.12
CA ALA A 46 22.04 -8.50 -12.14
C ALA A 46 22.47 -7.01 -12.19
N VAL A 47 21.52 -6.09 -11.96
CA VAL A 47 21.83 -4.65 -11.82
C VAL A 47 22.66 -4.39 -10.56
N ALA A 48 22.28 -4.97 -9.42
CA ALA A 48 23.02 -4.87 -8.16
C ALA A 48 24.47 -5.38 -8.31
N ALA A 49 24.67 -6.52 -8.97
CA ALA A 49 26.00 -7.07 -9.24
C ALA A 49 26.85 -6.14 -10.10
N ARG A 50 26.25 -5.49 -11.12
CA ARG A 50 26.94 -4.49 -11.94
C ARG A 50 27.31 -3.24 -11.15
N ALA A 51 26.42 -2.78 -10.27
CA ALA A 51 26.69 -1.64 -9.40
C ALA A 51 27.87 -1.94 -8.47
N GLN A 52 27.88 -3.10 -7.82
CA GLN A 52 28.99 -3.51 -6.95
C GLN A 52 30.32 -3.54 -7.70
N VAL A 53 30.34 -4.11 -8.90
CA VAL A 53 31.52 -4.17 -9.76
C VAL A 53 32.01 -2.77 -10.19
N ALA A 54 31.12 -1.79 -10.35
CA ALA A 54 31.49 -0.40 -10.60
C ALA A 54 32.06 0.27 -9.33
N HIS A 55 31.40 0.08 -8.19
CA HIS A 55 31.82 0.60 -6.89
C HIS A 55 33.21 0.07 -6.49
N ASP A 56 33.52 -1.21 -6.75
CA ASP A 56 34.84 -1.81 -6.50
C ASP A 56 35.96 -1.17 -7.34
N ARG A 57 35.60 -0.52 -8.48
CA ARG A 57 36.51 0.29 -9.29
C ARG A 57 36.54 1.77 -8.90
N GLY A 58 35.75 2.19 -7.91
CA GLY A 58 35.59 3.59 -7.53
C GLY A 58 34.72 4.41 -8.49
N GLU A 59 33.93 3.75 -9.33
CA GLU A 59 32.95 4.38 -10.22
C GLU A 59 31.58 4.46 -9.55
N ASP A 60 30.79 5.49 -9.84
CA ASP A 60 29.42 5.61 -9.36
C ASP A 60 28.45 4.79 -10.22
N PHE A 61 27.53 4.05 -9.59
CA PHE A 61 26.45 3.35 -10.26
C PHE A 61 25.20 3.29 -9.38
N ARG A 62 24.27 4.22 -9.62
CA ARG A 62 23.00 4.31 -8.91
C ARG A 62 21.86 4.66 -9.88
N VAL A 63 20.67 4.12 -9.63
CA VAL A 63 19.46 4.40 -10.43
C VAL A 63 18.40 5.09 -9.59
N GLU A 64 17.53 5.88 -10.22
CA GLU A 64 16.27 6.27 -9.59
C GLU A 64 15.26 5.14 -9.76
N LEU A 65 14.87 4.47 -8.68
CA LEU A 65 13.98 3.31 -8.68
C LEU A 65 12.51 3.73 -8.49
N TRP A 66 11.69 3.48 -9.49
CA TRP A 66 10.25 3.76 -9.48
C TRP A 66 9.47 2.45 -9.46
N THR A 67 8.45 2.33 -8.60
CA THR A 67 7.67 1.09 -8.50
C THR A 67 6.17 1.36 -8.45
N GLY A 68 5.36 0.29 -8.37
CA GLY A 68 3.97 0.42 -7.97
C GLY A 68 3.86 0.83 -6.50
N ALA A 69 4.32 -0.07 -5.63
CA ALA A 69 4.48 0.15 -4.19
C ALA A 69 5.72 -0.62 -3.67
N SER A 70 5.63 -1.32 -2.54
CA SER A 70 6.76 -2.11 -2.04
C SER A 70 7.03 -3.33 -2.91
N THR A 71 8.30 -3.72 -2.99
CA THR A 71 8.72 -4.96 -3.65
C THR A 71 9.18 -5.99 -2.61
N ALA A 72 10.41 -6.47 -2.70
CA ALA A 72 10.95 -7.56 -1.90
C ALA A 72 12.48 -7.48 -1.77
N PRO A 73 13.09 -8.35 -0.95
CA PRO A 73 14.54 -8.44 -0.85
C PRO A 73 15.24 -8.62 -2.20
N GLU A 74 14.67 -9.38 -3.14
CA GLU A 74 15.28 -9.62 -4.46
C GLU A 74 15.23 -8.40 -5.39
N LEU A 75 14.63 -7.28 -4.96
CA LEU A 75 14.62 -6.01 -5.69
C LEU A 75 15.07 -4.84 -4.81
N ASP A 76 14.21 -4.40 -3.87
CA ASP A 76 14.55 -3.29 -2.97
C ASP A 76 15.78 -3.63 -2.11
N GLY A 77 15.84 -4.86 -1.58
CA GLY A 77 16.94 -5.30 -0.70
C GLY A 77 18.28 -5.36 -1.40
N VAL A 78 18.40 -6.16 -2.47
CA VAL A 78 19.66 -6.34 -3.22
C VAL A 78 20.17 -5.03 -3.81
N LEU A 79 19.28 -4.15 -4.28
CA LEU A 79 19.70 -2.85 -4.81
C LEU A 79 20.15 -1.89 -3.69
N ALA A 80 19.50 -1.91 -2.52
CA ALA A 80 19.93 -1.12 -1.37
C ALA A 80 21.28 -1.61 -0.81
N GLU A 81 21.46 -2.93 -0.67
CA GLU A 81 22.71 -3.54 -0.19
C GLU A 81 23.90 -3.24 -1.11
N ALA A 82 23.67 -3.16 -2.42
CA ALA A 82 24.67 -2.77 -3.39
C ALA A 82 24.88 -1.24 -3.50
N ASN A 83 24.20 -0.44 -2.67
CA ASN A 83 24.16 1.03 -2.75
C ASN A 83 23.75 1.54 -4.15
N ALA A 84 22.88 0.82 -4.84
CA ALA A 84 22.58 1.03 -6.26
C ALA A 84 21.35 1.91 -6.52
N VAL A 85 20.74 2.51 -5.50
CA VAL A 85 19.52 3.34 -5.66
C VAL A 85 19.80 4.74 -5.18
N SER A 86 19.73 5.75 -6.04
CA SER A 86 19.91 7.16 -5.65
C SER A 86 18.63 7.81 -5.16
N LYS A 87 17.49 7.39 -5.71
CA LYS A 87 16.15 7.86 -5.34
C LYS A 87 15.13 6.74 -5.45
N ARG A 88 14.14 6.71 -4.55
CA ARG A 88 13.10 5.69 -4.49
C ARG A 88 11.69 6.30 -4.42
N LEU A 89 10.74 5.76 -5.19
CA LEU A 89 9.31 6.13 -5.14
C LEU A 89 8.37 4.99 -5.56
N PRO A 90 7.09 4.95 -5.14
CA PRO A 90 6.46 5.81 -4.14
C PRO A 90 6.30 5.13 -2.76
N PHE A 91 6.64 3.85 -2.62
CA PHE A 91 6.44 3.11 -1.38
C PHE A 91 7.48 2.00 -1.23
N GLN A 92 8.06 1.82 -0.04
CA GLN A 92 8.98 0.73 0.28
C GLN A 92 8.59 0.07 1.61
N SER A 93 9.00 -1.18 1.81
CA SER A 93 8.87 -1.88 3.10
C SER A 93 10.08 -2.75 3.45
N ASP A 94 11.13 -2.69 2.63
CA ASP A 94 12.34 -3.48 2.80
C ASP A 94 13.25 -2.86 3.88
N PRO A 95 13.76 -3.64 4.85
CA PRO A 95 14.61 -3.09 5.91
C PRO A 95 15.90 -2.44 5.42
N ALA A 96 16.57 -2.96 4.39
CA ALA A 96 17.82 -2.40 3.88
C ALA A 96 17.54 -1.07 3.14
N MET A 97 16.50 -1.04 2.31
CA MET A 97 16.05 0.19 1.65
C MET A 97 15.64 1.26 2.69
N ARG A 98 14.85 0.89 3.70
CA ARG A 98 14.47 1.78 4.81
C ARG A 98 15.69 2.35 5.54
N ALA A 99 16.69 1.51 5.81
CA ALA A 99 17.91 1.94 6.47
C ALA A 99 18.68 2.95 5.61
N SER A 100 18.81 2.68 4.31
CA SER A 100 19.46 3.58 3.34
C SER A 100 18.73 4.93 3.19
N ILE A 101 17.40 4.94 3.26
CA ILE A 101 16.62 6.19 3.24
C ILE A 101 16.86 6.98 4.53
N ASN A 102 16.77 6.32 5.69
CA ASN A 102 16.93 6.99 6.98
C ASN A 102 18.37 7.43 7.29
N SER A 103 19.39 6.85 6.65
CA SER A 103 20.77 7.34 6.69
C SER A 103 21.01 8.54 5.78
N GLY A 104 20.07 8.84 4.87
CA GLY A 104 20.20 9.89 3.86
C GLY A 104 20.95 9.45 2.60
N ASP A 105 21.31 8.17 2.48
CA ASP A 105 22.00 7.66 1.30
C ASP A 105 21.08 7.62 0.09
N THR A 106 19.81 7.24 0.28
CA THR A 106 18.78 7.17 -0.78
C THR A 106 17.72 8.25 -0.58
N ALA A 107 17.51 9.11 -1.58
CA ALA A 107 16.39 10.06 -1.56
C ALA A 107 15.05 9.33 -1.67
N TYR A 108 14.02 9.77 -0.97
CA TYR A 108 12.73 9.10 -0.96
C TYR A 108 11.56 10.06 -1.18
N VAL A 109 10.60 9.63 -2.00
CA VAL A 109 9.36 10.37 -2.25
C VAL A 109 8.20 9.40 -2.09
N ASP A 110 7.43 9.53 -1.01
CA ASP A 110 6.24 8.73 -0.74
C ASP A 110 4.96 9.43 -1.14
N THR A 111 4.72 9.48 -2.44
CA THR A 111 3.49 10.03 -3.01
C THR A 111 2.30 9.08 -2.76
N HIS A 112 1.09 9.63 -2.57
CA HIS A 112 -0.16 8.86 -2.66
C HIS A 112 -0.16 7.92 -3.87
N LEU A 113 -0.55 6.66 -3.68
CA LEU A 113 -0.39 5.64 -4.73
C LEU A 113 -1.24 5.94 -5.97
N SER A 114 -2.43 6.53 -5.80
CA SER A 114 -3.27 6.97 -6.93
C SER A 114 -2.59 8.07 -7.77
N HIS A 115 -1.72 8.87 -7.16
CA HIS A 115 -1.06 9.98 -7.82
C HIS A 115 0.21 9.58 -8.58
N SER A 116 0.83 8.46 -8.24
CA SER A 116 2.15 8.08 -8.78
C SER A 116 2.16 8.03 -10.33
N ALA A 117 1.22 7.29 -10.93
CA ALA A 117 1.11 7.18 -12.39
C ALA A 117 0.87 8.53 -13.08
N GLN A 118 -0.06 9.34 -12.57
CA GLN A 118 -0.37 10.62 -13.19
C GLN A 118 0.77 11.63 -13.07
N GLN A 119 1.49 11.65 -11.94
CA GLN A 119 2.65 12.53 -11.78
C GLN A 119 3.77 12.16 -12.76
N ALA A 120 3.97 10.86 -13.01
CA ALA A 120 4.88 10.39 -14.05
C ALA A 120 4.40 10.84 -15.46
N TRP A 121 3.11 10.70 -15.80
CA TRP A 121 2.57 11.21 -17.06
C TRP A 121 2.73 12.72 -17.22
N PHE A 122 2.54 13.49 -16.15
CA PHE A 122 2.71 14.95 -16.20
C PHE A 122 4.18 15.37 -16.34
N GLY A 123 5.12 14.43 -16.23
CA GLY A 123 6.55 14.69 -16.36
C GLY A 123 7.19 15.25 -15.09
N PHE A 124 6.49 15.24 -13.95
CA PHE A 124 7.02 15.76 -12.69
C PHE A 124 8.18 14.93 -12.13
N TYR A 125 8.24 13.65 -12.50
CA TYR A 125 9.40 12.79 -12.21
C TYR A 125 10.45 12.80 -13.32
N GLY A 126 10.19 13.51 -14.43
CA GLY A 126 11.01 13.49 -15.64
C GLY A 126 10.72 12.29 -16.55
N ASN A 127 11.56 12.11 -17.57
CA ASN A 127 11.49 11.00 -18.53
C ASN A 127 11.83 9.68 -17.85
N LEU A 128 11.21 8.58 -18.27
CA LEU A 128 11.51 7.24 -17.80
C LEU A 128 12.44 6.53 -18.81
N ASP A 129 13.64 6.11 -18.40
CA ASP A 129 14.61 5.54 -19.31
C ASP A 129 14.34 4.05 -19.58
N VAL A 130 14.10 3.27 -18.52
CA VAL A 130 13.90 1.83 -18.61
C VAL A 130 12.73 1.37 -17.74
N ALA A 131 11.86 0.51 -18.27
CA ALA A 131 10.88 -0.24 -17.48
C ALA A 131 11.23 -1.74 -17.48
N VAL A 132 11.25 -2.35 -16.29
CA VAL A 132 11.38 -3.80 -16.10
C VAL A 132 10.06 -4.33 -15.54
N VAL A 133 9.31 -5.09 -16.34
CA VAL A 133 7.96 -5.53 -15.98
C VAL A 133 7.89 -7.05 -16.00
N GLU A 134 7.46 -7.62 -14.87
CA GLU A 134 7.16 -9.05 -14.77
C GLU A 134 5.76 -9.36 -15.32
N VAL A 135 5.66 -10.42 -16.11
CA VAL A 135 4.43 -10.89 -16.74
C VAL A 135 4.33 -12.41 -16.63
N ALA A 136 3.12 -12.95 -16.57
CA ALA A 136 2.87 -14.39 -16.56
C ALA A 136 3.01 -15.01 -17.97
N ALA A 137 2.88 -14.19 -19.02
CA ALA A 137 3.05 -14.60 -20.40
C ALA A 137 3.06 -13.44 -21.42
N ILE A 138 3.54 -13.76 -22.61
CA ILE A 138 3.46 -12.96 -23.84
C ILE A 138 2.65 -13.74 -24.89
N LEU A 139 1.52 -13.19 -25.30
CA LEU A 139 0.59 -13.78 -26.27
C LEU A 139 1.09 -13.66 -27.73
N PRO A 140 0.54 -14.41 -28.70
CA PRO A 140 1.03 -14.39 -30.09
C PRO A 140 1.00 -13.01 -30.74
N ASN A 141 0.06 -12.17 -30.34
CA ASN A 141 -0.11 -10.79 -30.83
C ASN A 141 0.69 -9.74 -30.04
N GLY A 142 1.56 -10.16 -29.11
CA GLY A 142 2.38 -9.26 -28.30
C GLY A 142 1.68 -8.67 -27.07
N LEU A 143 0.40 -9.01 -26.83
CA LEU A 143 -0.26 -8.65 -25.57
C LEU A 143 0.40 -9.38 -24.39
N LEU A 144 0.48 -8.67 -23.26
CA LEU A 144 1.15 -9.16 -22.06
C LEU A 144 0.10 -9.52 -21.00
N VAL A 145 0.22 -10.71 -20.43
CA VAL A 145 -0.62 -11.17 -19.31
C VAL A 145 0.08 -10.78 -18.01
N PRO A 146 -0.48 -9.88 -17.18
CA PRO A 146 0.14 -9.53 -15.90
C PRO A 146 0.14 -10.73 -14.94
N GLY A 147 1.05 -10.71 -13.96
CA GLY A 147 1.10 -11.70 -12.89
C GLY A 147 0.18 -11.36 -11.73
N SER A 148 0.69 -11.52 -10.51
CA SER A 148 0.01 -11.30 -9.23
C SER A 148 -0.23 -9.82 -8.87
N SER A 149 0.25 -8.87 -9.67
CA SER A 149 -0.07 -7.45 -9.51
C SER A 149 -0.14 -6.70 -10.86
N VAL A 150 -0.78 -5.53 -10.86
CA VAL A 150 -0.73 -4.58 -11.97
C VAL A 150 0.09 -3.34 -11.58
N GLY A 151 -0.20 -2.72 -10.43
CA GLY A 151 0.48 -1.51 -9.97
C GLY A 151 0.48 -0.40 -11.02
N ASN A 152 1.67 0.16 -11.27
CA ASN A 152 1.91 1.18 -12.30
C ASN A 152 2.42 0.60 -13.63
N SER A 153 2.41 -0.72 -13.83
CA SER A 153 3.05 -1.36 -14.99
C SER A 153 2.57 -0.83 -16.34
N LYS A 154 1.27 -0.51 -16.48
CA LYS A 154 0.73 0.17 -17.67
C LYS A 154 1.50 1.46 -17.97
N THR A 155 1.60 2.34 -16.97
CA THR A 155 2.25 3.63 -17.09
C THR A 155 3.74 3.50 -17.38
N TRP A 156 4.41 2.51 -16.78
CA TRP A 156 5.82 2.23 -17.06
C TRP A 156 6.06 1.80 -18.51
N LEU A 157 5.21 0.91 -19.04
CA LEU A 157 5.29 0.48 -20.43
C LEU A 157 4.99 1.62 -21.42
N ASP A 158 4.03 2.49 -21.09
CA ASP A 158 3.69 3.66 -21.90
C ASP A 158 4.87 4.65 -21.95
N LEU A 159 5.50 4.94 -20.81
CA LEU A 159 6.46 6.04 -20.66
C LEU A 159 7.92 5.69 -20.95
N ALA A 160 8.37 4.47 -20.67
CA ALA A 160 9.80 4.15 -20.70
C ALA A 160 10.39 4.21 -22.11
N ASP A 161 11.64 4.66 -22.31
CA ASP A 161 12.26 4.59 -23.64
C ASP A 161 12.59 3.13 -24.04
N LYS A 162 13.02 2.31 -23.07
CA LYS A 162 13.31 0.88 -23.23
C LYS A 162 12.47 0.03 -22.28
N VAL A 163 12.12 -1.17 -22.72
CA VAL A 163 11.37 -2.15 -21.92
C VAL A 163 12.12 -3.47 -21.84
N ILE A 164 12.24 -3.99 -20.62
CA ILE A 164 12.68 -5.34 -20.33
C ILE A 164 11.48 -6.08 -19.75
N LEU A 165 11.19 -7.28 -20.27
CA LEU A 165 10.11 -8.13 -19.78
C LEU A 165 10.70 -9.35 -19.07
N GLU A 166 10.28 -9.59 -17.83
CA GLU A 166 10.50 -10.88 -17.17
C GLU A 166 9.26 -11.75 -17.33
N VAL A 167 9.39 -12.92 -17.93
CA VAL A 167 8.29 -13.87 -18.12
C VAL A 167 8.46 -14.97 -17.10
N ASN A 168 7.67 -14.91 -16.03
CA ASN A 168 7.82 -15.78 -14.87
C ASN A 168 6.88 -16.98 -14.92
N ASP A 169 7.44 -18.17 -15.05
CA ASP A 169 6.74 -19.45 -15.13
C ASP A 169 6.01 -19.84 -13.84
N TRP A 170 6.43 -19.27 -12.69
CA TRP A 170 5.79 -19.51 -11.39
C TRP A 170 4.31 -19.05 -11.39
N HIS A 171 3.97 -18.03 -12.18
CA HIS A 171 2.59 -17.59 -12.37
C HIS A 171 1.84 -18.54 -13.33
N PRO A 172 0.75 -19.21 -12.93
CA PRO A 172 -0.03 -20.04 -13.84
C PRO A 172 -0.63 -19.24 -15.00
N ARG A 173 -0.89 -19.90 -16.13
CA ARG A 173 -1.59 -19.25 -17.27
C ARG A 173 -2.97 -18.72 -16.90
N GLY A 174 -3.59 -19.30 -15.88
CA GLY A 174 -4.89 -18.89 -15.34
C GLY A 174 -4.91 -17.45 -14.79
N TYR A 175 -3.76 -16.77 -14.66
CA TYR A 175 -3.76 -15.32 -14.40
C TYR A 175 -4.48 -14.52 -15.51
N GLU A 176 -4.46 -15.01 -16.76
CA GLU A 176 -5.13 -14.37 -17.90
C GLU A 176 -6.62 -14.15 -17.66
N GLY A 177 -7.05 -12.89 -17.61
CA GLY A 177 -8.44 -12.51 -17.37
C GLY A 177 -8.76 -12.08 -15.93
N PHE A 178 -7.80 -12.09 -14.99
CA PHE A 178 -8.01 -11.43 -13.69
C PHE A 178 -7.91 -9.92 -13.76
N HIS A 179 -7.25 -9.37 -14.79
CA HIS A 179 -6.87 -7.97 -14.81
C HIS A 179 -7.88 -7.09 -15.55
N ASP A 180 -7.92 -5.80 -15.23
CA ASP A 180 -8.66 -4.75 -15.92
C ASP A 180 -7.78 -3.49 -16.01
N VAL A 181 -7.17 -3.31 -17.18
CA VAL A 181 -6.21 -2.24 -17.47
C VAL A 181 -6.89 -1.16 -18.29
N TYR A 182 -7.16 -0.01 -17.66
CA TYR A 182 -7.86 1.09 -18.30
C TYR A 182 -6.90 2.00 -19.09
N TYR A 183 -7.09 2.09 -20.41
CA TYR A 183 -6.30 2.98 -21.30
C TYR A 183 -7.00 4.31 -21.62
N GLY A 184 -8.19 4.57 -21.05
CA GLY A 184 -8.99 5.75 -21.37
C GLY A 184 -8.62 7.02 -20.62
N THR A 185 -7.73 6.97 -19.63
CA THR A 185 -7.33 8.15 -18.86
C THR A 185 -6.65 9.19 -19.75
N ARG A 186 -7.09 10.45 -19.64
CA ARG A 186 -6.52 11.60 -20.36
C ARG A 186 -5.87 12.58 -19.40
N ARG A 187 -4.92 13.37 -19.91
CA ARG A 187 -4.29 14.46 -19.17
C ARG A 187 -5.23 15.66 -19.07
N PRO A 188 -5.21 16.43 -17.97
CA PRO A 188 -5.90 17.72 -17.91
C PRO A 188 -5.47 18.65 -19.06
N PRO A 189 -6.37 19.46 -19.63
CA PRO A 189 -7.78 19.64 -19.22
C PRO A 189 -8.76 18.63 -19.86
N GLU A 190 -8.30 17.61 -20.57
CA GLU A 190 -9.17 16.68 -21.34
C GLU A 190 -9.62 15.43 -20.57
N ARG A 191 -9.30 15.33 -19.27
CA ARG A 191 -9.66 14.18 -18.43
C ARG A 191 -11.19 13.99 -18.41
N LEU A 192 -11.63 12.77 -18.68
CA LEU A 192 -13.05 12.38 -18.63
C LEU A 192 -13.37 11.71 -17.30
N PRO A 193 -14.65 11.70 -16.87
CA PRO A 193 -15.07 10.95 -15.69
C PRO A 193 -14.78 9.46 -15.83
N ILE A 194 -14.33 8.83 -14.73
CA ILE A 194 -14.06 7.40 -14.70
C ILE A 194 -15.41 6.66 -14.58
N GLN A 195 -15.78 5.89 -15.60
CA GLN A 195 -17.07 5.18 -15.67
C GLN A 195 -17.09 3.88 -14.86
N LEU A 196 -16.58 3.94 -13.63
CA LEU A 196 -16.59 2.85 -12.65
C LEU A 196 -17.69 3.15 -11.62
N LEU A 197 -18.78 2.39 -11.71
CA LEU A 197 -20.01 2.53 -10.92
C LEU A 197 -20.21 1.36 -9.95
N GLU A 198 -19.58 0.21 -10.21
CA GLU A 198 -19.63 -0.98 -9.37
C GLU A 198 -18.22 -1.53 -9.12
N PRO A 199 -17.95 -2.16 -7.95
CA PRO A 199 -16.60 -2.61 -7.58
C PRO A 199 -15.96 -3.57 -8.59
N MET A 200 -16.76 -4.41 -9.26
CA MET A 200 -16.31 -5.42 -10.23
C MET A 200 -16.51 -5.03 -11.69
N GLN A 201 -16.96 -3.80 -11.97
CA GLN A 201 -17.16 -3.34 -13.34
C GLN A 201 -15.84 -3.28 -14.09
N ARG A 202 -15.75 -3.94 -15.24
CA ARG A 202 -14.60 -3.83 -16.14
C ARG A 202 -14.75 -2.61 -17.03
N ILE A 203 -13.71 -1.79 -17.08
CA ILE A 203 -13.70 -0.56 -17.91
C ILE A 203 -12.55 -0.56 -18.92
N GLY A 204 -11.66 -1.54 -18.88
CA GLY A 204 -10.50 -1.67 -19.72
C GLY A 204 -10.30 -3.08 -20.28
N ASP A 205 -9.04 -3.41 -20.55
CA ASP A 205 -8.63 -4.67 -21.18
C ASP A 205 -7.92 -5.57 -20.17
N PRO A 206 -7.99 -6.91 -20.30
CA PRO A 206 -7.32 -7.82 -19.38
C PRO A 206 -5.81 -7.98 -19.64
N TYR A 207 -5.21 -7.06 -20.40
CA TYR A 207 -3.84 -7.17 -20.89
C TYR A 207 -3.08 -5.85 -20.76
N LEU A 208 -1.77 -5.97 -20.53
CA LEU A 208 -0.83 -4.88 -20.73
C LEU A 208 -0.43 -4.80 -22.21
N ARG A 209 -0.18 -3.58 -22.68
CA ARG A 209 0.23 -3.26 -24.04
C ARG A 209 1.61 -2.62 -24.00
N VAL A 210 2.43 -2.94 -24.98
CA VAL A 210 3.73 -2.31 -25.19
C VAL A 210 4.00 -2.25 -26.69
N ASP A 211 4.64 -1.18 -27.15
CA ASP A 211 5.20 -1.15 -28.51
C ASP A 211 6.37 -2.17 -28.56
N PRO A 212 6.30 -3.21 -29.42
CA PRO A 212 7.34 -4.23 -29.51
C PRO A 212 8.74 -3.67 -29.81
N SER A 213 8.84 -2.50 -30.46
CA SER A 213 10.11 -1.84 -30.77
C SER A 213 10.83 -1.33 -29.53
N LYS A 214 10.09 -1.00 -28.45
CA LYS A 214 10.64 -0.57 -27.16
C LYS A 214 11.21 -1.73 -26.35
N VAL A 215 10.74 -2.96 -26.60
CA VAL A 215 11.22 -4.14 -25.89
C VAL A 215 12.65 -4.45 -26.33
N VAL A 216 13.62 -4.30 -25.45
CA VAL A 216 15.05 -4.56 -25.74
C VAL A 216 15.49 -5.95 -25.28
N ALA A 217 14.82 -6.53 -24.28
CA ALA A 217 15.14 -7.84 -23.74
C ALA A 217 13.89 -8.53 -23.17
N VAL A 218 13.86 -9.85 -23.28
CA VAL A 218 12.92 -10.73 -22.58
C VAL A 218 13.73 -11.73 -21.77
N VAL A 219 13.41 -11.92 -20.50
CA VAL A 219 14.11 -12.83 -19.59
C VAL A 219 13.11 -13.86 -19.09
N GLU A 220 13.42 -15.14 -19.22
CA GLU A 220 12.60 -16.20 -18.62
C GLU A 220 13.01 -16.40 -17.16
N THR A 221 12.04 -16.40 -16.25
CA THR A 221 12.27 -16.62 -14.82
C THR A 221 11.32 -17.68 -14.27
N ASN A 222 11.65 -18.23 -13.11
CA ASN A 222 10.80 -19.16 -12.37
C ASN A 222 11.10 -19.01 -10.88
N ALA A 223 10.46 -18.03 -10.25
CA ALA A 223 10.67 -17.75 -8.83
C ALA A 223 9.38 -17.23 -8.19
N PRO A 224 9.12 -17.57 -6.91
CA PRO A 224 7.93 -17.13 -6.21
C PRO A 224 7.98 -15.65 -5.90
N ASP A 225 6.82 -15.05 -5.67
CA ASP A 225 6.70 -13.75 -5.03
C ASP A 225 7.20 -13.78 -3.58
N ARG A 226 7.28 -12.60 -2.94
CA ARG A 226 7.63 -12.49 -1.53
C ARG A 226 6.42 -12.85 -0.68
N ASN A 227 6.37 -14.09 -0.25
CA ASN A 227 5.30 -14.59 0.59
C ASN A 227 5.69 -14.55 2.09
N LEU A 228 5.37 -13.44 2.78
CA LEU A 228 5.58 -13.36 4.22
C LEU A 228 4.65 -14.31 4.97
N PRO A 229 5.09 -14.91 6.09
CA PRO A 229 4.25 -15.81 6.85
C PRO A 229 3.04 -15.07 7.44
N PHE A 230 1.87 -15.69 7.34
CA PHE A 230 0.67 -15.23 8.02
C PHE A 230 0.87 -15.38 9.53
N LYS A 231 0.66 -14.29 10.27
CA LYS A 231 0.65 -14.33 11.74
C LYS A 231 -0.80 -14.39 12.22
N PRO A 232 -1.16 -15.35 13.09
CA PRO A 232 -2.44 -15.35 13.76
C PRO A 232 -2.66 -14.04 14.51
N ALA A 233 -3.91 -13.57 14.52
CA ALA A 233 -4.31 -12.40 15.29
C ALA A 233 -4.07 -12.64 16.80
N ASP A 234 -3.33 -11.71 17.42
CA ASP A 234 -3.21 -11.63 18.88
C ASP A 234 -4.49 -11.07 19.52
N GLU A 235 -4.58 -11.15 20.86
CA GLU A 235 -5.77 -10.72 21.60
C GLU A 235 -6.08 -9.23 21.42
N ASP A 236 -5.06 -8.38 21.36
CA ASP A 236 -5.22 -6.94 21.10
C ASP A 236 -5.84 -6.71 19.71
N SER A 237 -5.33 -7.39 18.69
CA SER A 237 -5.88 -7.32 17.33
C SER A 237 -7.33 -7.79 17.26
N LYS A 238 -7.69 -8.85 18.02
CA LYS A 238 -9.07 -9.33 18.12
C LYS A 238 -9.97 -8.34 18.83
N ALA A 239 -9.50 -7.68 19.90
CA ALA A 239 -10.25 -6.64 20.60
C ALA A 239 -10.54 -5.45 19.69
N ILE A 240 -9.53 -4.95 18.98
CA ILE A 240 -9.67 -3.90 17.96
C ILE A 240 -10.73 -4.30 16.92
N ALA A 241 -10.62 -5.51 16.38
CA ALA A 241 -11.55 -6.02 15.39
C ALA A 241 -12.97 -6.16 15.94
N SER A 242 -13.15 -6.55 17.21
CA SER A 242 -14.46 -6.64 17.85
C SER A 242 -15.12 -5.27 17.97
N HIS A 243 -14.38 -4.26 18.44
CA HIS A 243 -14.91 -2.89 18.53
C HIS A 243 -15.36 -2.35 17.17
N LEU A 244 -14.58 -2.64 16.12
CA LEU A 244 -14.93 -2.24 14.76
C LEU A 244 -16.20 -2.94 14.28
N VAL A 245 -16.30 -4.26 14.43
CA VAL A 245 -17.50 -5.03 14.01
C VAL A 245 -18.74 -4.58 14.79
N ASP A 246 -18.63 -4.36 16.10
CA ASP A 246 -19.73 -3.85 16.92
C ASP A 246 -20.19 -2.46 16.49
N PHE A 247 -19.25 -1.59 16.08
CA PHE A 247 -19.59 -0.30 15.50
C PHE A 247 -20.35 -0.45 14.18
N LEU A 248 -19.95 -1.36 13.29
CA LEU A 248 -20.66 -1.61 12.04
C LEU A 248 -22.09 -2.12 12.29
N ARG A 249 -22.28 -3.01 13.27
CA ARG A 249 -23.62 -3.44 13.73
C ARG A 249 -24.46 -2.26 14.18
N HIS A 250 -23.86 -1.37 14.97
CA HIS A 250 -24.53 -0.16 15.44
C HIS A 250 -24.95 0.77 14.29
N GLU A 251 -24.09 0.96 13.30
CA GLU A 251 -24.41 1.77 12.12
C GLU A 251 -25.54 1.17 11.28
N ILE A 252 -25.61 -0.16 11.14
CA ILE A 252 -26.75 -0.83 10.49
C ILE A 252 -28.03 -0.64 11.30
N ALA A 253 -27.99 -0.91 12.61
CA ALA A 253 -29.15 -0.75 13.49
C ALA A 253 -29.68 0.69 13.52
N ALA A 254 -28.80 1.67 13.25
CA ALA A 254 -29.16 3.08 13.15
C ALA A 254 -29.44 3.55 11.71
N GLU A 255 -29.62 2.63 10.76
CA GLU A 255 -29.98 2.87 9.35
C GLU A 255 -28.96 3.75 8.59
N ARG A 256 -27.69 3.75 9.02
CA ARG A 256 -26.59 4.48 8.36
C ARG A 256 -25.75 3.58 7.44
N LEU A 257 -25.83 2.27 7.60
CA LEU A 257 -25.22 1.29 6.70
C LEU A 257 -26.24 0.24 6.26
N PRO A 258 -26.14 -0.28 5.02
CA PRO A 258 -26.93 -1.43 4.61
C PRO A 258 -26.43 -2.72 5.30
N PRO A 259 -27.27 -3.78 5.41
CA PRO A 259 -26.89 -5.05 6.02
C PRO A 259 -25.70 -5.75 5.34
N GLU A 260 -25.54 -5.58 4.03
CA GLU A 260 -24.43 -6.10 3.23
C GLU A 260 -23.15 -5.26 3.34
N LEU A 261 -23.20 -4.19 4.14
CA LEU A 261 -22.19 -3.14 4.24
C LEU A 261 -21.91 -2.47 2.88
N LEU A 262 -20.90 -1.61 2.87
CA LEU A 262 -20.34 -1.02 1.66
C LEU A 262 -18.99 -1.68 1.35
N PRO A 263 -18.41 -1.50 0.14
CA PRO A 263 -17.17 -2.15 -0.23
C PRO A 263 -16.05 -1.88 0.78
N LEU A 264 -15.40 -2.94 1.24
CA LEU A 264 -14.34 -2.87 2.24
C LEU A 264 -12.98 -2.60 1.59
N GLN A 265 -12.21 -1.71 2.23
CA GLN A 265 -10.76 -1.60 2.06
C GLN A 265 -10.08 -1.93 3.39
N SER A 266 -9.02 -2.73 3.32
CA SER A 266 -8.19 -3.05 4.48
C SER A 266 -6.73 -3.09 4.07
N GLY A 267 -5.88 -2.43 4.85
CA GLY A 267 -4.42 -2.50 4.72
C GLY A 267 -3.87 -3.88 5.09
N VAL A 268 -2.55 -4.03 5.12
CA VAL A 268 -1.86 -5.28 5.52
C VAL A 268 -1.56 -5.33 7.01
N GLY A 269 -1.53 -6.53 7.61
CA GLY A 269 -0.98 -6.77 8.95
C GLY A 269 -1.95 -7.46 9.92
N ASN A 270 -1.51 -7.67 11.16
CA ASN A 270 -2.23 -8.45 12.17
C ASN A 270 -3.65 -7.93 12.43
N VAL A 271 -3.83 -6.61 12.55
CA VAL A 271 -5.15 -6.01 12.80
C VAL A 271 -6.08 -6.20 11.60
N ALA A 272 -5.58 -6.00 10.37
CA ALA A 272 -6.36 -6.26 9.16
C ALA A 272 -6.81 -7.73 9.08
N ASN A 273 -5.92 -8.67 9.42
CA ASN A 273 -6.24 -10.09 9.48
C ASN A 273 -7.31 -10.39 10.55
N ALA A 274 -7.20 -9.77 11.72
CA ALA A 274 -8.18 -9.93 12.80
C ALA A 274 -9.57 -9.41 12.40
N VAL A 275 -9.63 -8.27 11.70
CA VAL A 275 -10.87 -7.73 11.16
C VAL A 275 -11.49 -8.70 10.17
N MET A 276 -10.71 -9.25 9.22
CA MET A 276 -11.23 -10.23 8.26
C MET A 276 -11.72 -11.51 8.94
N GLY A 277 -11.01 -12.00 9.96
CA GLY A 277 -11.45 -13.14 10.78
C GLY A 277 -12.77 -12.89 11.50
N ASN A 278 -12.91 -11.74 12.18
CA ASN A 278 -14.17 -11.40 12.84
C ASN A 278 -15.32 -11.19 11.86
N LEU A 279 -15.06 -10.65 10.66
CA LEU A 279 -16.07 -10.57 9.61
C LEU A 279 -16.52 -11.96 9.14
N ALA A 280 -15.60 -12.92 9.07
CA ALA A 280 -15.92 -14.32 8.73
C ALA A 280 -16.87 -14.97 9.75
N ASP A 281 -16.71 -14.64 11.02
CA ASP A 281 -17.53 -15.17 12.11
C ASP A 281 -18.77 -14.31 12.42
N SER A 282 -18.91 -13.16 11.75
CA SER A 282 -20.04 -12.25 11.95
C SER A 282 -21.31 -12.70 11.22
N GLU A 283 -22.42 -12.01 11.48
CA GLU A 283 -23.69 -12.16 10.77
C GLU A 283 -23.71 -11.50 9.39
N PHE A 284 -22.68 -10.73 9.03
CA PHE A 284 -22.66 -10.02 7.74
C PHE A 284 -22.47 -11.01 6.59
N GLU A 285 -23.22 -10.79 5.52
CA GLU A 285 -23.23 -11.62 4.32
C GLU A 285 -23.18 -10.73 3.08
N GLY A 286 -22.81 -11.31 1.94
CA GLY A 286 -22.84 -10.57 0.67
C GLY A 286 -21.76 -9.49 0.56
N LEU A 287 -20.70 -9.58 1.38
CA LEU A 287 -19.67 -8.54 1.45
C LEU A 287 -19.00 -8.35 0.08
N THR A 288 -18.53 -7.14 -0.17
CA THR A 288 -17.68 -6.81 -1.31
C THR A 288 -16.45 -6.04 -0.84
N ALA A 289 -15.38 -6.07 -1.64
CA ALA A 289 -14.16 -5.32 -1.34
C ALA A 289 -13.68 -4.50 -2.54
N TYR A 290 -13.23 -3.28 -2.26
CA TYR A 290 -12.56 -2.40 -3.20
C TYR A 290 -11.34 -1.82 -2.49
N THR A 291 -10.21 -2.49 -2.65
CA THR A 291 -9.02 -2.37 -1.79
C THR A 291 -7.75 -2.22 -2.63
N GLU A 292 -6.60 -2.10 -1.97
CA GLU A 292 -5.30 -2.15 -2.65
C GLU A 292 -4.84 -3.59 -2.87
N VAL A 293 -5.05 -4.45 -1.86
CA VAL A 293 -4.44 -5.78 -1.80
C VAL A 293 -5.40 -6.86 -1.36
N ILE A 294 -5.18 -8.06 -1.90
CA ILE A 294 -5.87 -9.28 -1.49
C ILE A 294 -4.90 -10.09 -0.61
N GLN A 295 -5.28 -10.27 0.64
CA GLN A 295 -4.54 -11.06 1.63
C GLN A 295 -5.22 -12.41 1.87
N ASP A 296 -4.55 -13.31 2.60
CA ASP A 296 -5.04 -14.64 2.95
C ASP A 296 -6.49 -14.61 3.46
N GLY A 297 -6.76 -13.78 4.46
CA GLY A 297 -8.11 -13.68 5.04
C GLY A 297 -9.19 -13.25 4.06
N MET A 298 -8.86 -12.46 3.02
CA MET A 298 -9.83 -12.13 1.98
C MET A 298 -10.11 -13.33 1.06
N LEU A 299 -9.11 -14.14 0.74
CA LEU A 299 -9.34 -15.37 -0.02
C LEU A 299 -10.14 -16.39 0.79
N ASP A 300 -9.91 -16.49 2.09
CA ASP A 300 -10.69 -17.35 2.99
C ASP A 300 -12.17 -16.91 3.02
N LEU A 301 -12.43 -15.59 3.06
CA LEU A 301 -13.80 -15.05 2.97
C LEU A 301 -14.46 -15.31 1.61
N ILE A 302 -13.69 -15.33 0.51
CA ILE A 302 -14.20 -15.69 -0.82
C ILE A 302 -14.56 -17.17 -0.88
N ASP A 303 -13.72 -18.03 -0.28
CA ASP A 303 -13.94 -19.47 -0.24
C ASP A 303 -15.15 -19.85 0.62
N SER A 304 -15.39 -19.14 1.72
CA SER A 304 -16.57 -19.35 2.58
C SER A 304 -17.86 -18.78 1.98
N GLY A 305 -17.77 -17.92 0.97
CA GLY A 305 -18.90 -17.23 0.36
C GLY A 305 -19.33 -15.95 1.08
N LYS A 306 -18.68 -15.60 2.20
CA LYS A 306 -18.90 -14.34 2.94
C LYS A 306 -18.59 -13.12 2.08
N LEU A 307 -17.46 -13.15 1.36
CA LEU A 307 -17.05 -12.12 0.41
C LEU A 307 -17.39 -12.57 -1.01
N THR A 308 -18.35 -11.89 -1.63
CA THR A 308 -18.83 -12.22 -2.98
C THR A 308 -17.80 -11.90 -4.05
N SER A 309 -17.09 -10.78 -3.89
CA SER A 309 -16.08 -10.32 -4.83
C SER A 309 -15.12 -9.28 -4.25
N VAL A 310 -13.94 -9.19 -4.85
CA VAL A 310 -12.90 -8.22 -4.48
C VAL A 310 -12.26 -7.59 -5.72
N SER A 311 -12.12 -6.27 -5.67
CA SER A 311 -11.26 -5.53 -6.58
C SER A 311 -10.02 -5.01 -5.85
N ALA A 312 -8.85 -5.20 -6.45
CA ALA A 312 -7.56 -4.82 -5.89
C ALA A 312 -6.55 -4.41 -6.99
N THR A 313 -5.32 -4.05 -6.64
CA THR A 313 -4.22 -3.95 -7.61
C THR A 313 -3.21 -5.10 -7.52
N ALA A 314 -3.16 -5.79 -6.38
CA ALA A 314 -2.19 -6.86 -6.13
C ALA A 314 -2.67 -7.90 -5.13
N PHE A 315 -1.99 -9.04 -5.14
CA PHE A 315 -1.99 -10.00 -4.05
C PHE A 315 -0.94 -9.64 -2.98
N SER A 316 -1.14 -10.15 -1.77
CA SER A 316 -0.19 -10.12 -0.65
C SER A 316 -0.40 -11.38 0.19
N LEU A 317 -0.05 -12.53 -0.39
CA LEU A 317 -0.38 -13.85 0.16
C LEU A 317 0.80 -14.49 0.89
N SER A 318 0.50 -15.33 1.87
CA SER A 318 1.48 -16.28 2.40
C SER A 318 1.82 -17.37 1.38
N ALA A 319 2.89 -18.13 1.63
CA ALA A 319 3.42 -19.07 0.63
C ALA A 319 2.45 -20.22 0.37
N GLU A 320 1.83 -20.72 1.44
CA GLU A 320 0.80 -21.74 1.38
C GLU A 320 -0.42 -21.25 0.61
N ARG A 321 -0.90 -20.04 0.93
CA ARG A 321 -2.08 -19.47 0.28
C ARG A 321 -1.83 -19.11 -1.19
N ALA A 322 -0.63 -18.67 -1.54
CA ALA A 322 -0.25 -18.43 -2.94
C ALA A 322 -0.21 -19.73 -3.76
N ALA A 323 0.31 -20.82 -3.18
CA ALA A 323 0.30 -22.13 -3.82
C ALA A 323 -1.13 -22.65 -4.05
N ASP A 324 -1.98 -22.60 -3.01
CA ASP A 324 -3.39 -22.99 -3.11
C ASP A 324 -4.16 -22.14 -4.14
N PHE A 325 -3.95 -20.81 -4.13
CA PHE A 325 -4.52 -19.92 -5.14
C PHE A 325 -4.10 -20.32 -6.56
N ASN A 326 -2.81 -20.58 -6.77
CA ASN A 326 -2.27 -20.96 -8.07
C ASN A 326 -2.85 -22.29 -8.57
N ASP A 327 -3.03 -23.27 -7.69
CA ASP A 327 -3.62 -24.58 -8.01
C ASP A 327 -5.11 -24.49 -8.35
N ARG A 328 -5.85 -23.60 -7.69
CA ARG A 328 -7.31 -23.42 -7.85
C ARG A 328 -7.70 -22.16 -8.61
N ILE A 329 -6.76 -21.55 -9.33
CA ILE A 329 -6.87 -20.20 -9.88
C ILE A 329 -8.15 -19.96 -10.70
N GLU A 330 -8.58 -20.94 -11.49
CA GLU A 330 -9.80 -20.83 -12.31
C GLU A 330 -11.08 -20.67 -11.46
N SER A 331 -11.12 -21.24 -10.26
CA SER A 331 -12.29 -21.13 -9.37
C SER A 331 -12.53 -19.69 -8.87
N TYR A 332 -11.51 -18.83 -8.91
CA TYR A 332 -11.61 -17.43 -8.49
C TYR A 332 -12.05 -16.47 -9.60
N LYS A 333 -12.16 -16.94 -10.85
CA LYS A 333 -12.58 -16.12 -11.99
C LYS A 333 -13.98 -15.54 -11.75
N GLY A 334 -14.14 -14.25 -12.10
CA GLY A 334 -15.38 -13.51 -11.89
C GLY A 334 -15.59 -13.01 -10.46
N ARG A 335 -14.80 -13.47 -9.48
CA ARG A 335 -14.86 -13.00 -8.08
C ARG A 335 -13.69 -12.09 -7.70
N ILE A 336 -12.58 -12.16 -8.44
CA ILE A 336 -11.41 -11.29 -8.24
C ILE A 336 -11.15 -10.44 -9.49
N LEU A 337 -10.84 -9.16 -9.29
CA LEU A 337 -10.48 -8.22 -10.34
C LEU A 337 -9.29 -7.33 -9.96
N LEU A 338 -8.17 -7.51 -10.67
CA LEU A 338 -6.95 -6.72 -10.47
C LEU A 338 -6.90 -5.53 -11.42
N ARG A 339 -6.71 -4.31 -10.90
CA ARG A 339 -6.69 -3.06 -11.65
C ARG A 339 -5.33 -2.39 -11.55
N THR A 340 -5.02 -1.47 -12.46
CA THR A 340 -3.93 -0.51 -12.25
C THR A 340 -4.14 0.23 -10.92
N GLN A 341 -3.08 0.53 -10.18
CA GLN A 341 -3.22 1.18 -8.87
C GLN A 341 -3.88 2.56 -8.95
N GLU A 342 -3.72 3.26 -10.08
CA GLU A 342 -4.46 4.50 -10.36
C GLU A 342 -5.97 4.31 -10.21
N MET A 343 -6.49 3.15 -10.63
CA MET A 343 -7.92 2.85 -10.58
C MET A 343 -8.32 2.33 -9.20
N SER A 344 -7.64 1.32 -8.64
CA SER A 344 -7.97 0.78 -7.31
C SER A 344 -7.93 1.83 -6.20
N ASN A 345 -7.10 2.87 -6.38
CA ASN A 345 -6.95 3.96 -5.41
C ASN A 345 -7.60 5.27 -5.88
N HIS A 346 -8.40 5.27 -6.95
CA HIS A 346 -8.89 6.51 -7.53
C HIS A 346 -9.88 7.23 -6.59
N PRO A 347 -9.64 8.50 -6.19
CA PRO A 347 -10.54 9.23 -5.28
C PRO A 347 -12.00 9.27 -5.73
N GLU A 348 -12.26 9.47 -7.03
CA GLU A 348 -13.62 9.45 -7.60
C GLU A 348 -14.33 8.11 -7.38
N ALA A 349 -13.61 6.99 -7.56
CA ALA A 349 -14.16 5.66 -7.41
C ALA A 349 -14.41 5.35 -5.93
N ILE A 350 -13.43 5.59 -5.07
CA ILE A 350 -13.52 5.36 -3.61
C ILE A 350 -14.75 6.06 -3.04
N ARG A 351 -14.91 7.36 -3.38
CA ARG A 351 -16.04 8.15 -2.89
C ARG A 351 -17.38 7.73 -3.48
N ARG A 352 -17.42 7.42 -4.78
CA ARG A 352 -18.66 6.99 -5.44
C ARG A 352 -19.17 5.66 -4.90
N LEU A 353 -18.27 4.70 -4.72
CA LEU A 353 -18.60 3.37 -4.20
C LEU A 353 -18.93 3.38 -2.71
N GLY A 354 -18.59 4.46 -2.00
CA GLY A 354 -18.84 4.59 -0.57
C GLY A 354 -17.98 3.63 0.25
N VAL A 355 -16.70 3.49 -0.09
CA VAL A 355 -15.79 2.52 0.54
C VAL A 355 -15.72 2.71 2.07
N ILE A 356 -15.65 1.61 2.81
CA ILE A 356 -15.28 1.59 4.23
C ILE A 356 -13.78 1.29 4.32
N ALA A 357 -12.99 2.26 4.77
CA ALA A 357 -11.54 2.20 4.78
C ALA A 357 -10.97 1.93 6.17
N ILE A 358 -10.07 0.95 6.27
CA ILE A 358 -9.44 0.53 7.52
C ILE A 358 -7.92 0.59 7.35
N ASN A 359 -7.29 1.55 8.02
CA ASN A 359 -5.87 1.85 7.90
C ASN A 359 -5.16 1.73 9.25
N GLY A 360 -3.93 1.21 9.23
CA GLY A 360 -3.06 1.26 10.39
C GLY A 360 -2.51 2.66 10.63
N MET A 361 -2.05 2.94 11.85
CA MET A 361 -1.33 4.17 12.20
C MET A 361 -0.12 3.89 13.10
N VAL A 362 0.85 4.80 13.05
CA VAL A 362 1.99 4.86 13.98
C VAL A 362 1.55 5.46 15.30
N GLU A 363 0.93 6.64 15.22
CA GLU A 363 0.39 7.38 16.35
C GLU A 363 -0.73 8.31 15.89
N SER A 364 -1.59 8.70 16.82
CA SER A 364 -2.52 9.80 16.66
C SER A 364 -2.36 10.78 17.81
N ASP A 365 -2.52 12.07 17.54
CA ASP A 365 -2.65 13.01 18.63
C ASP A 365 -4.04 13.01 19.24
N ILE A 366 -4.18 13.66 20.40
CA ILE A 366 -5.48 13.81 21.05
C ILE A 366 -6.50 14.53 20.16
N TYR A 367 -6.12 15.29 19.14
CA TYR A 367 -7.09 15.94 18.24
C TYR A 367 -7.53 15.04 17.08
N GLY A 368 -6.91 13.88 16.94
CA GLY A 368 -7.18 12.92 15.89
C GLY A 368 -6.47 13.26 14.58
N ASN A 369 -5.36 13.99 14.60
CA ASN A 369 -4.40 13.93 13.50
C ASN A 369 -3.66 12.60 13.59
N VAL A 370 -3.29 12.03 12.44
CA VAL A 370 -2.66 10.71 12.37
C VAL A 370 -1.34 10.76 11.62
N ASN A 371 -0.37 10.07 12.20
CA ASN A 371 0.93 9.74 11.62
C ASN A 371 0.91 8.27 11.19
N SER A 372 1.18 8.01 9.92
CA SER A 372 1.26 6.69 9.30
C SER A 372 2.69 6.33 8.87
N THR A 373 3.64 7.28 8.96
CA THR A 373 4.90 7.20 8.22
C THR A 373 6.16 7.37 9.06
N HIS A 374 6.23 8.40 9.91
CA HIS A 374 7.50 8.83 10.51
C HIS A 374 7.56 8.52 12.01
N VAL A 375 8.49 7.68 12.43
CA VAL A 375 8.83 7.54 13.85
C VAL A 375 9.56 8.80 14.30
N THR A 376 9.09 9.38 15.41
CA THR A 376 9.64 10.61 16.02
C THR A 376 9.84 11.76 15.03
N GLY A 377 8.94 11.86 14.04
CA GLY A 377 8.88 12.94 13.06
C GLY A 377 9.95 12.92 11.95
N SER A 378 10.91 12.00 11.99
CA SER A 378 12.06 12.02 11.07
C SER A 378 12.36 10.69 10.38
N SER A 379 12.10 9.54 11.03
CA SER A 379 12.50 8.24 10.48
C SER A 379 11.34 7.54 9.80
N ILE A 380 11.45 7.31 8.49
CA ILE A 380 10.40 6.63 7.72
C ILE A 380 10.29 5.15 8.13
N ILE A 381 9.05 4.67 8.27
CA ILE A 381 8.72 3.25 8.35
C ILE A 381 8.56 2.72 6.92
N ASN A 382 7.47 3.06 6.24
CA ASN A 382 7.21 2.56 4.89
C ASN A 382 6.99 3.73 3.93
N GLY A 383 5.89 4.44 4.10
CA GLY A 383 5.44 5.57 3.29
C GLY A 383 3.93 5.72 3.41
N ILE A 384 3.37 6.84 2.96
CA ILE A 384 1.92 7.09 3.12
C ILE A 384 1.05 6.04 2.39
N GLY A 385 1.53 5.51 1.26
CA GLY A 385 0.80 4.51 0.48
C GLY A 385 -0.57 5.02 0.02
N GLY A 386 -1.55 4.12 -0.03
CA GLY A 386 -2.94 4.46 -0.36
C GLY A 386 -3.76 4.99 0.81
N SER A 387 -3.19 5.06 2.03
CA SER A 387 -3.96 5.44 3.23
C SER A 387 -4.65 6.80 3.06
N GLY A 388 -3.97 7.78 2.47
CA GLY A 388 -4.56 9.09 2.17
C GLY A 388 -5.59 9.07 1.04
N ASP A 389 -5.40 8.20 0.04
CA ASP A 389 -6.38 8.00 -1.05
C ASP A 389 -7.71 7.50 -0.47
N PHE A 390 -7.66 6.56 0.46
CA PHE A 390 -8.83 5.97 1.10
C PHE A 390 -9.39 6.83 2.22
N ALA A 391 -8.59 7.27 3.20
CA ALA A 391 -9.08 7.99 4.38
C ALA A 391 -9.87 9.26 4.03
N ARG A 392 -9.37 10.05 3.06
CA ARG A 392 -10.00 11.31 2.62
C ARG A 392 -11.31 11.09 1.86
N ASN A 393 -11.46 9.96 1.16
CA ASN A 393 -12.51 9.75 0.16
C ASN A 393 -13.54 8.67 0.54
N ALA A 394 -13.26 7.86 1.56
CA ALA A 394 -14.14 6.82 2.05
C ALA A 394 -15.44 7.37 2.67
N TYR A 395 -16.48 6.54 2.67
CA TYR A 395 -17.73 6.82 3.39
C TYR A 395 -17.50 6.76 4.91
N LEU A 396 -16.83 5.71 5.36
CA LEU A 396 -16.31 5.56 6.72
C LEU A 396 -14.81 5.30 6.68
N ASN A 397 -14.03 6.00 7.51
CA ASN A 397 -12.61 5.70 7.70
C ASN A 397 -12.27 5.40 9.16
N PHE A 398 -11.44 4.36 9.32
CA PHE A 398 -10.93 3.89 10.59
C PHE A 398 -9.40 3.96 10.57
N PHE A 399 -8.84 4.49 11.65
CA PHE A 399 -7.44 4.32 12.00
C PHE A 399 -7.32 3.38 13.19
N VAL A 400 -6.50 2.34 13.03
CA VAL A 400 -6.38 1.26 14.00
C VAL A 400 -4.92 1.08 14.43
N SER A 401 -4.71 0.90 15.73
CA SER A 401 -3.39 0.58 16.30
C SER A 401 -3.55 0.02 17.71
N ASN A 402 -2.54 -0.68 18.21
CA ASN A 402 -2.46 -0.93 19.65
C ASN A 402 -2.20 0.41 20.36
N SER A 403 -2.76 0.63 21.55
CA SER A 403 -2.63 1.89 22.28
C SER A 403 -1.20 2.13 22.82
N GLN A 404 -0.37 1.09 22.82
CA GLN A 404 1.06 1.14 23.17
C GLN A 404 1.93 0.42 22.13
N ALA A 405 3.20 0.83 22.05
CA ALA A 405 4.25 0.16 21.29
C ALA A 405 5.51 -0.05 22.14
N LYS A 406 6.45 -0.87 21.65
CA LYS A 406 7.74 -1.18 22.31
C LYS A 406 7.58 -1.63 23.77
N ALA A 407 6.71 -2.61 24.00
CA ALA A 407 6.42 -3.18 25.31
C ALA A 407 6.01 -2.11 26.36
N GLY A 408 5.10 -1.22 25.96
CA GLY A 408 4.55 -0.17 26.82
C GLY A 408 5.36 1.13 26.83
N ALA A 409 6.58 1.14 26.28
CA ALA A 409 7.47 2.29 26.36
C ALA A 409 7.03 3.50 25.50
N ILE A 410 6.16 3.28 24.53
CA ILE A 410 5.61 4.31 23.64
C ILE A 410 4.08 4.26 23.74
N SER A 411 3.43 5.42 23.83
CA SER A 411 1.99 5.55 23.61
C SER A 411 1.70 5.81 22.14
N ALA A 412 0.66 5.17 21.60
CA ALA A 412 0.15 5.49 20.28
C ALA A 412 -0.78 6.73 20.28
N ILE A 413 -1.24 7.17 21.45
CA ILE A 413 -1.99 8.42 21.62
C ILE A 413 -1.10 9.44 22.30
N VAL A 414 -0.77 10.53 21.60
CA VAL A 414 0.22 11.52 22.04
C VAL A 414 -0.38 12.93 22.17
N PRO A 415 0.26 13.86 22.91
CA PRO A 415 -0.21 15.25 22.98
C PRO A 415 -0.30 15.94 21.62
N PHE A 416 0.70 15.74 20.76
CA PHE A 416 0.71 16.18 19.37
C PHE A 416 1.53 15.21 18.52
N ALA A 417 1.08 14.94 17.29
CA ALA A 417 1.72 13.96 16.43
C ALA A 417 3.05 14.54 15.92
N SER A 418 4.10 13.71 15.92
CA SER A 418 5.43 14.14 15.48
C SER A 418 5.53 14.37 13.96
N HIS A 419 4.57 13.82 13.23
CA HIS A 419 4.33 14.03 11.80
C HIS A 419 2.83 13.89 11.52
N ILE A 420 2.30 14.47 10.45
CA ILE A 420 0.88 14.41 10.10
C ILE A 420 0.75 13.98 8.64
N ASP A 421 0.29 12.75 8.43
CA ASP A 421 -0.12 12.23 7.12
C ASP A 421 -1.61 12.49 6.87
N HIS A 422 -2.41 12.43 7.94
CA HIS A 422 -3.85 12.63 7.91
C HIS A 422 -4.25 13.66 8.95
N THR A 423 -4.83 14.76 8.49
CA THR A 423 -5.38 15.81 9.37
C THR A 423 -6.61 15.30 10.13
N GLU A 424 -7.05 16.01 11.16
CA GLU A 424 -8.26 15.69 11.91
C GLU A 424 -9.52 15.58 11.02
N HIS A 425 -9.51 16.24 9.86
CA HIS A 425 -10.58 16.20 8.86
C HIS A 425 -10.67 14.89 8.09
N ASP A 426 -9.62 14.06 8.14
CA ASP A 426 -9.55 12.74 7.48
C ASP A 426 -9.79 11.59 8.42
N THR A 427 -10.01 11.88 9.70
CA THR A 427 -10.07 10.86 10.75
C THR A 427 -11.43 10.92 11.41
N GLN A 428 -12.25 9.93 11.08
CA GLN A 428 -13.61 9.80 11.60
C GLN A 428 -13.65 8.87 12.80
N ILE A 429 -12.98 7.72 12.73
CA ILE A 429 -12.95 6.73 13.82
C ILE A 429 -11.50 6.34 14.13
N ILE A 430 -11.16 6.32 15.42
CA ILE A 430 -9.93 5.73 15.94
C ILE A 430 -10.29 4.50 16.78
N VAL A 431 -9.54 3.40 16.61
CA VAL A 431 -9.75 2.16 17.34
C VAL A 431 -8.43 1.66 17.92
N THR A 432 -8.47 1.28 19.18
CA THR A 432 -7.39 0.55 19.87
C THR A 432 -8.00 -0.64 20.62
N GLU A 433 -7.16 -1.48 21.22
CA GLU A 433 -7.61 -2.56 22.08
C GLU A 433 -8.32 -2.06 23.35
N GLN A 434 -8.23 -0.76 23.66
CA GLN A 434 -8.94 -0.11 24.77
C GLN A 434 -10.40 0.24 24.44
N GLY A 435 -10.72 0.39 23.14
CA GLY A 435 -12.01 0.87 22.69
C GLY A 435 -11.96 1.70 21.40
N LEU A 436 -13.11 2.28 21.07
CA LEU A 436 -13.37 3.01 19.82
C LEU A 436 -13.86 4.43 20.09
N ALA A 437 -13.25 5.39 19.39
CA ALA A 437 -13.62 6.80 19.39
C ALA A 437 -14.27 7.18 18.05
N ASP A 438 -15.60 7.36 18.04
CA ASP A 438 -16.33 8.00 16.93
C ASP A 438 -16.25 9.52 17.07
N LEU A 439 -15.65 10.17 16.08
CA LEU A 439 -15.28 11.58 16.09
C LEU A 439 -16.12 12.42 15.12
N ARG A 440 -17.10 11.81 14.44
CA ARG A 440 -17.96 12.49 13.48
C ARG A 440 -18.75 13.59 14.17
N GLY A 441 -18.67 14.80 13.63
CA GLY A 441 -19.39 15.97 14.16
C GLY A 441 -18.81 16.57 15.45
N LEU A 442 -17.68 16.08 15.96
CA LEU A 442 -17.08 16.59 17.19
C LEU A 442 -16.07 17.72 16.92
N PRO A 443 -16.08 18.82 17.71
CA PRO A 443 -15.01 19.83 17.68
C PRO A 443 -13.72 19.29 18.35
N PRO A 444 -12.54 19.91 18.11
CA PRO A 444 -11.25 19.35 18.54
C PRO A 444 -11.15 19.01 20.03
N VAL A 445 -11.63 19.85 20.94
CA VAL A 445 -11.60 19.54 22.39
C VAL A 445 -12.49 18.32 22.74
N ALA A 446 -13.63 18.16 22.06
CA ALA A 446 -14.49 17.00 22.26
C ALA A 446 -13.87 15.74 21.66
N ARG A 447 -13.18 15.86 20.52
CA ARG A 447 -12.36 14.77 19.94
C ARG A 447 -11.29 14.34 20.95
N ALA A 448 -10.55 15.29 21.54
CA ALA A 448 -9.54 15.02 22.55
C ALA A 448 -10.06 14.24 23.75
N ARG A 449 -11.17 14.68 24.35
CA ARG A 449 -11.78 13.92 25.44
C ARG A 449 -12.18 12.51 24.99
N LYS A 450 -12.83 12.39 23.83
CA LYS A 450 -13.30 11.10 23.31
C LYS A 450 -12.16 10.12 23.03
N ILE A 451 -11.07 10.58 22.42
CA ILE A 451 -9.87 9.78 22.10
C ILE A 451 -9.17 9.35 23.40
N ILE A 452 -8.96 10.29 24.33
CA ILE A 452 -8.33 9.99 25.62
C ILE A 452 -9.14 8.94 26.41
N ASP A 453 -10.45 9.12 26.48
CA ASP A 453 -11.33 8.24 27.26
C ASP A 453 -11.47 6.84 26.64
N SER A 454 -11.52 6.76 25.31
CA SER A 454 -11.89 5.53 24.59
C SER A 454 -10.69 4.76 24.02
N CYS A 455 -9.56 5.42 23.75
CA CYS A 455 -8.44 4.82 23.00
C CYS A 455 -7.08 4.93 23.69
N ALA A 456 -6.88 5.83 24.66
CA ALA A 456 -5.61 5.91 25.36
C ALA A 456 -5.47 4.75 26.37
N HIS A 457 -4.27 4.14 26.40
CA HIS A 457 -3.91 3.17 27.42
C HIS A 457 -4.02 3.79 28.83
N PRO A 458 -4.48 3.05 29.85
CA PRO A 458 -4.54 3.52 31.22
C PRO A 458 -3.24 4.17 31.74
N ASP A 459 -2.08 3.62 31.36
CA ASP A 459 -0.75 4.15 31.76
C ASP A 459 -0.47 5.58 31.27
N TYR A 460 -1.15 6.03 30.21
CA TYR A 460 -0.94 7.32 29.57
C TYR A 460 -2.13 8.28 29.69
N ARG A 461 -3.33 7.77 29.97
CA ARG A 461 -4.59 8.53 29.98
C ARG A 461 -4.59 9.75 30.91
N ASP A 462 -4.11 9.58 32.14
CA ASP A 462 -4.07 10.67 33.12
C ASP A 462 -3.12 11.79 32.68
N ARG A 463 -1.98 11.44 32.08
CA ARG A 463 -0.99 12.40 31.57
C ARG A 463 -1.52 13.17 30.34
N LEU A 464 -2.28 12.51 29.46
CA LEU A 464 -2.94 13.17 28.33
C LEU A 464 -4.05 14.12 28.79
N THR A 465 -4.83 13.70 29.79
CA THR A 465 -5.86 14.53 30.42
C THR A 465 -5.25 15.77 31.04
N ASP A 466 -4.17 15.60 31.82
CA ASP A 466 -3.40 16.71 32.39
C ASP A 466 -2.90 17.69 31.32
N TYR A 467 -2.29 17.19 30.24
CA TYR A 467 -1.85 18.03 29.13
C TYR A 467 -3.00 18.86 28.54
N LEU A 468 -4.14 18.23 28.24
CA LEU A 468 -5.31 18.90 27.66
C LEU A 468 -5.85 20.00 28.59
N GLU A 469 -6.03 19.70 29.88
CA GLU A 469 -6.58 20.68 30.83
C GLU A 469 -5.64 21.87 31.03
N ARG A 470 -4.33 21.63 31.15
CA ARG A 470 -3.33 22.71 31.22
C ARG A 470 -3.31 23.51 29.92
N ALA A 471 -3.41 22.87 28.75
CA ALA A 471 -3.46 23.55 27.47
C ALA A 471 -4.70 24.46 27.32
N ILE A 472 -5.87 23.99 27.76
CA ILE A 472 -7.12 24.79 27.80
C ILE A 472 -6.96 26.02 28.71
N ALA A 473 -6.31 25.84 29.87
CA ALA A 473 -6.08 26.90 30.84
C ALA A 473 -5.04 27.93 30.37
N ALA A 474 -3.97 27.47 29.68
CA ALA A 474 -2.82 28.28 29.31
C ALA A 474 -3.13 29.39 28.30
N ASN A 475 -4.10 29.20 27.40
CA ASN A 475 -4.49 30.21 26.41
C ASN A 475 -5.99 30.52 26.50
N PRO A 476 -6.42 31.52 27.28
CA PRO A 476 -7.83 31.85 27.44
C PRO A 476 -8.51 32.33 26.15
N THR A 477 -7.74 32.77 25.16
CA THR A 477 -8.23 33.31 23.88
C THR A 477 -8.09 32.35 22.69
N GLY A 478 -7.31 31.27 22.84
CA GLY A 478 -7.02 30.29 21.79
C GLY A 478 -7.39 28.87 22.21
N ARG A 479 -8.70 28.61 22.35
CA ARG A 479 -9.24 27.35 22.91
C ARG A 479 -9.86 26.39 21.90
N HIS A 480 -9.81 26.71 20.60
CA HIS A 480 -10.37 25.83 19.58
C HIS A 480 -9.63 24.49 19.53
N THR A 481 -8.29 24.55 19.45
CA THR A 481 -7.37 23.41 19.49
C THR A 481 -6.21 23.77 20.43
N PRO A 482 -6.38 23.56 21.75
CA PRO A 482 -5.45 24.09 22.76
C PRO A 482 -4.12 23.33 22.79
N HIS A 483 -3.00 24.04 22.80
CA HIS A 483 -1.67 23.41 22.92
C HIS A 483 -0.78 24.14 23.91
N ILE A 484 0.11 23.37 24.54
CA ILE A 484 1.32 23.90 25.19
C ILE A 484 2.48 23.58 24.24
N LEU A 485 2.88 24.57 23.44
CA LEU A 485 3.89 24.37 22.40
C LEU A 485 5.23 23.84 22.95
N ALA A 486 5.60 24.27 24.17
CA ALA A 486 6.81 23.83 24.85
C ALA A 486 6.81 22.34 25.22
N GLU A 487 5.63 21.70 25.29
CA GLU A 487 5.49 20.30 25.74
C GLU A 487 4.89 19.38 24.66
N ALA A 488 4.39 19.92 23.56
CA ALA A 488 3.62 19.18 22.55
C ALA A 488 4.34 17.93 22.00
N LEU A 489 5.66 18.00 21.83
CA LEU A 489 6.51 16.90 21.35
C LEU A 489 7.45 16.33 22.43
N SER A 490 7.25 16.71 23.70
CA SER A 490 8.14 16.32 24.79
C SER A 490 8.18 14.82 25.05
N TRP A 491 7.10 14.09 24.71
CA TRP A 491 7.05 12.63 24.87
C TRP A 491 7.99 11.95 23.86
N HIS A 492 8.03 12.45 22.62
CA HIS A 492 8.96 11.98 21.59
C HIS A 492 10.41 12.26 21.98
N GLU A 493 10.71 13.46 22.48
CA GLU A 493 12.04 13.81 23.00
C GLU A 493 12.45 12.88 24.15
N LYS A 494 11.53 12.61 25.08
CA LYS A 494 11.79 11.71 26.20
C LYS A 494 12.04 10.28 25.73
N PHE A 495 11.27 9.78 24.75
CA PHE A 495 11.55 8.47 24.15
C PHE A 495 12.95 8.41 23.51
N MET A 496 13.38 9.44 22.78
CA MET A 496 14.71 9.48 22.17
C MET A 496 15.84 9.51 23.21
N THR A 497 15.63 10.15 24.36
CA THR A 497 16.67 10.35 25.38
C THR A 497 16.70 9.24 26.43
N THR A 498 15.56 8.67 26.79
CA THR A 498 15.44 7.67 27.88
C THR A 498 14.87 6.33 27.42
N GLY A 499 14.46 6.19 26.16
CA GLY A 499 13.81 4.98 25.64
C GLY A 499 12.37 4.80 26.08
N HIS A 500 11.73 5.81 26.69
CA HIS A 500 10.35 5.75 27.20
C HIS A 500 9.66 7.13 27.18
N MET A 501 8.37 7.19 26.86
CA MET A 501 7.57 8.43 26.88
C MET A 501 7.22 8.96 28.28
#